data_AF-A0AAV8VMP1-F1
#
_entry.id   AF-A0AAV8VMP1-F1
#
_cell.length_a   1.000
_cell.length_b   1.000
_cell.length_c   1.000
_cell.angle_alpha   90.00
_cell.angle_beta   90.00
_cell.angle_gamma   90.00
#
_symmetry.space_group_name_H-M   'P 1'
#
loop_
_entity.id
_entity.type
_entity.pdbx_description
1 polymer ?
#
loop_
_entity_poly.entity_id
_entity_poly.type
_entity_poly.pdbx_seq_one_letter_code
_entity_poly.pdbx_strand_id
1 'polypeptide(L)' 'MGTCSRRPSFLRVASWNINSFTQRKRELQEVVNRLDIDVMVIQETLLIEADRASVPGYTLYRKERQQR' A
#
# COMPACT_ATOMS: atom_id res chain seq x y z
N MET A 1 -3.95 11.13 -39.81
CA MET A 1 -4.88 11.04 -38.66
C MET A 1 -4.47 9.83 -37.84
N GLY A 2 -3.85 10.02 -36.67
CA GLY A 2 -3.42 8.90 -35.82
C GLY A 2 -4.61 8.34 -35.04
N THR A 3 -4.84 7.04 -35.13
CA THR A 3 -5.88 6.36 -34.34
C THR A 3 -5.45 6.36 -32.87
N CYS A 4 -6.21 7.06 -32.03
CA CYS A 4 -5.98 7.09 -30.60
C CYS A 4 -6.43 5.76 -30.00
N SER A 5 -5.56 4.74 -30.04
CA SER A 5 -5.78 3.47 -29.35
C SER A 5 -5.61 3.70 -27.85
N ARG A 6 -6.71 4.01 -27.15
CA ARG A 6 -6.73 3.98 -25.68
C ARG A 6 -6.54 2.53 -25.26
N ARG A 7 -5.31 2.17 -24.89
CA ARG A 7 -5.05 0.89 -24.22
C ARG A 7 -5.93 0.82 -22.97
N PRO A 8 -6.61 -0.31 -22.73
CA PRO A 8 -7.32 -0.48 -21.47
C PRO A 8 -6.30 -0.36 -20.32
N SER A 9 -6.53 0.62 -19.44
CA SER A 9 -5.80 0.76 -18.19
C SER A 9 -6.49 -0.09 -17.13
N PHE A 10 -5.73 -0.97 -16.49
CA PHE A 10 -6.22 -1.76 -15.36
C PHE A 10 -5.66 -1.17 -14.07
N LEU A 11 -6.42 -1.29 -12.98
CA LEU A 11 -6.01 -0.87 -11.65
C LEU A 11 -6.04 -2.09 -10.73
N ARG A 12 -4.91 -2.43 -10.10
CA ARG A 12 -4.82 -3.50 -9.13
C ARG A 12 -4.89 -2.95 -7.71
N VAL A 13 -5.99 -3.26 -7.04
CA VAL A 13 -6.25 -2.89 -5.66
C VAL A 13 -6.22 -4.14 -4.79
N ALA A 14 -5.50 -4.09 -3.68
CA ALA A 14 -5.51 -5.17 -2.70
C ALA A 14 -5.71 -4.63 -1.28
N SER A 15 -6.12 -5.53 -0.39
CA SER A 15 -6.30 -5.26 1.03
C SER A 15 -5.61 -6.36 1.82
N TRP A 16 -4.87 -5.98 2.87
CA TRP A 16 -4.17 -6.91 3.73
C TRP A 16 -4.18 -6.46 5.18
N ASN A 17 -4.76 -7.29 6.05
CA ASN A 17 -4.52 -7.23 7.47
C ASN A 17 -3.10 -7.74 7.75
N ILE A 18 -2.17 -6.81 8.01
CA ILE A 18 -0.75 -7.12 8.12
C ILE A 18 -0.37 -7.61 9.51
N ASN A 19 -1.19 -7.37 10.53
CA ASN A 19 -0.91 -7.73 11.92
C ASN A 19 0.54 -7.35 12.32
N SER A 20 0.79 -6.04 12.47
CA SER A 20 2.08 -5.36 12.65
C SER A 20 2.82 -5.00 11.35
N PHE A 21 2.82 -3.71 11.00
CA PHE A 21 3.52 -3.16 9.84
C PHE A 21 5.05 -3.27 10.00
N THR A 22 5.58 -3.00 11.19
CA THR A 22 7.02 -2.98 11.44
C THR A 22 7.65 -4.37 11.27
N GLN A 23 6.95 -5.41 11.71
CA GLN A 23 7.42 -6.80 11.60
C GLN A 23 7.37 -7.31 10.15
N ARG A 24 6.44 -6.81 9.32
CA ARG A 24 6.20 -7.31 7.97
C ARG A 24 6.55 -6.34 6.85
N LYS A 25 7.23 -5.24 7.15
CA LYS A 25 7.60 -4.22 6.15
C LYS A 25 8.29 -4.79 4.92
N ARG A 26 9.20 -5.76 5.11
CA ARG A 26 9.91 -6.42 4.01
C ARG A 26 8.97 -7.28 3.16
N GLU A 27 8.14 -8.10 3.81
CA GLU A 27 7.14 -8.93 3.14
C GLU A 27 6.16 -8.08 2.33
N LEU A 28 5.71 -6.95 2.91
CA LEU A 28 4.87 -5.98 2.21
C LEU A 28 5.54 -5.46 0.94
N GLN A 29 6.82 -5.05 1.02
CA GLN A 29 7.53 -4.56 -0.16
C GLN A 29 7.63 -5.63 -1.26
N GLU A 30 7.90 -6.87 -0.88
CA GLU A 30 8.00 -8.00 -1.80
C GLU A 30 6.64 -8.27 -2.47
N VAL A 31 5.55 -8.24 -1.70
CA VAL A 31 4.18 -8.47 -2.20
C VAL A 31 3.76 -7.38 -3.18
N VAL A 32 3.90 -6.10 -2.81
CA VAL A 32 3.44 -4.99 -3.66
C VAL A 32 4.19 -4.92 -4.98
N ASN A 33 5.49 -5.24 -4.98
CA ASN A 33 6.30 -5.29 -6.19
C ASN A 33 5.99 -6.52 -7.03
N ARG A 34 5.91 -7.71 -6.42
CA ARG A 34 5.69 -8.98 -7.14
C ARG A 34 4.33 -9.02 -7.82
N LEU A 35 3.31 -8.49 -7.16
CA LEU A 35 1.94 -8.48 -7.67
C LEU A 35 1.61 -7.21 -8.47
N ASP A 36 2.54 -6.25 -8.54
CA ASP A 36 2.41 -4.99 -9.28
C ASP A 36 1.08 -4.31 -8.90
N ILE A 37 0.99 -3.99 -7.60
CA ILE A 37 -0.19 -3.45 -6.92
C ILE A 37 -0.19 -1.93 -7.07
N ASP A 38 -1.24 -1.33 -7.60
CA ASP A 38 -1.32 0.14 -7.68
C ASP A 38 -1.74 0.76 -6.34
N VAL A 39 -2.67 0.11 -5.64
CA VAL A 39 -3.23 0.57 -4.37
C VAL A 39 -3.29 -0.58 -3.37
N MET A 40 -2.61 -0.41 -2.23
CA MET A 40 -2.64 -1.36 -1.12
C MET A 40 -3.32 -0.72 0.10
N VAL A 41 -4.37 -1.37 0.61
CA VAL A 41 -5.01 -1.02 1.88
C VAL A 41 -4.46 -1.92 2.97
N ILE A 42 -3.94 -1.34 4.06
CA ILE A 42 -3.33 -2.08 5.16
C ILE A 42 -4.11 -1.86 6.45
N GLN A 43 -4.48 -2.94 7.13
CA GLN A 43 -5.12 -2.92 8.45
C GLN A 43 -4.24 -3.53 9.53
N GLU A 44 -4.59 -3.27 10.81
CA GLU A 44 -3.83 -3.73 12.00
C GLU A 44 -2.33 -3.43 11.89
N THR A 45 -2.01 -2.20 11.50
CA THR A 45 -0.61 -1.78 11.34
C THR A 45 0.16 -1.76 12.66
N LEU A 46 -0.56 -1.63 13.79
CA LEU A 46 -0.02 -1.48 15.15
C LEU A 46 1.00 -0.34 15.29
N LEU A 47 0.98 0.62 14.36
CA LEU A 47 1.86 1.77 14.38
C LEU A 47 1.39 2.81 15.40
N ILE A 48 2.32 3.37 16.16
CA ILE A 48 2.12 4.56 17.01
C ILE A 48 2.58 5.84 16.28
N GLU A 49 2.28 7.02 16.81
CA GLU A 49 2.64 8.30 16.17
C GLU A 49 4.15 8.44 15.92
N ALA A 50 4.96 7.92 16.84
CA ALA A 50 6.42 7.96 16.75
C ALA A 50 7.00 7.05 15.64
N ASP A 51 6.21 6.08 15.13
CA ASP A 51 6.71 5.12 14.15
C ASP A 51 6.79 5.75 12.76
N ARG A 52 7.98 5.68 12.16
CA ARG A 52 8.18 6.04 10.76
C ARG A 52 7.77 4.87 9.86
N ALA A 53 6.71 5.07 9.08
CA ALA A 53 6.26 4.11 8.06
C ALA A 53 6.57 4.62 6.65
N SER A 54 7.17 3.77 5.84
CA SER A 54 7.43 4.06 4.42
C SER A 54 7.46 2.77 3.61
N VAL A 55 6.98 2.82 2.37
CA VAL A 55 7.08 1.73 1.39
C VAL A 55 7.66 2.34 0.12
N PRO A 56 8.92 2.04 -0.24
CA PRO A 56 9.53 2.49 -1.49
C PRO A 56 8.61 2.36 -2.71
N GLY A 57 8.47 3.45 -3.48
CA GLY A 57 7.61 3.51 -4.66
C GLY A 57 6.15 3.90 -4.38
N TYR A 58 5.73 3.96 -3.11
CA TYR A 58 4.36 4.30 -2.73
C TYR A 58 4.29 5.59 -1.94
N THR A 59 3.23 6.36 -2.19
CA THR A 59 2.80 7.43 -1.28
C THR A 59 1.95 6.82 -0.17
N LEU A 60 2.31 7.10 1.07
CA LEU A 60 1.64 6.53 2.24
C LEU A 60 0.60 7.52 2.78
N TYR A 61 -0.66 7.07 2.84
CA TYR A 61 -1.73 7.76 3.54
C TYR A 61 -2.07 6.97 4.82
N ARG A 62 -1.99 7.63 5.97
CA ARG A 62 -2.25 7.04 7.27
C ARG A 62 -3.39 7.78 7.95
N LYS A 63 -4.32 7.03 8.54
CA LYS A 63 -5.27 7.55 9.52
C LYS A 63 -4.88 6.99 10.88
N GLU A 64 -4.58 7.89 11.80
CA GLU A 64 -4.26 7.51 13.17
C GLU A 64 -5.51 7.14 13.96
N ARG A 65 -5.34 6.28 14.95
CA ARG A 65 -6.42 5.91 15.87
C ARG A 65 -6.65 7.08 16.80
N GLN A 66 -7.75 7.82 16.60
CA GLN A 66 -8.25 8.73 17.63
C GLN A 66 -8.62 7.88 18.85
N GLN A 67 -7.85 8.00 19.93
CA GLN A 67 -8.30 7.51 21.23
C GLN A 67 -9.45 8.43 21.66
N ARG A 68 -10.67 7.87 21.74
CA ARG A 68 -11.83 8.51 22.38
C ARG A 68 -11.89 8.04 23.82
#